data_AF-A0A8J5H713-F1
#
_entry.id   AF-A0A8J5H713-F1
#
_cell.length_a   1.000
_cell.length_b   1.000
_cell.length_c   1.000
_cell.angle_alpha   90.00
_cell.angle_beta   90.00
_cell.angle_gamma   90.00
#
_symmetry.space_group_name_H-M   'P 1'
#
loop_
_entity.id
_entity.type
_entity.pdbx_description
1 polymer ?
#
loop_
_entity_poly.entity_id
_entity_poly.type
_entity_poly.pdbx_seq_one_letter_code
_entity_poly.pdbx_strand_id
1 'polypeptide(L)'
;MSNFVITRNTQSYREAVQATYSIEPPAIGFAEPSDLQGTLPGNTVVIKQKNMQLQLLIQVAETLKNIQADLKTIVEQTRGSRSSTAAIPDSLVEKLQKLTLGAQEKQREGKGKLGVFKDPFKILQEEKEKLKN
;
A
#
# COMPACT_ATOMS: atom_id res chain seq x y z
N MET A 1 -12.44 5.20 -35.29
CA MET A 1 -11.78 4.27 -36.25
C MET A 1 -10.61 3.63 -35.52
N SER A 2 -10.62 2.31 -35.29
CA SER A 2 -9.50 1.62 -34.64
C SER A 2 -8.28 1.68 -35.54
N ASN A 3 -7.20 2.28 -35.05
CA ASN A 3 -5.98 2.46 -35.83
C ASN A 3 -5.19 1.13 -35.82
N PHE A 4 -5.47 0.25 -36.78
CA PHE A 4 -4.84 -1.07 -36.90
C PHE A 4 -3.31 -0.99 -36.96
N VAL A 5 -2.74 0.12 -37.41
CA VAL A 5 -1.29 0.38 -37.42
C VAL A 5 -0.73 0.48 -36.01
N ILE A 6 -1.47 1.11 -35.09
CA ILE A 6 -1.09 1.18 -33.67
C ILE A 6 -1.20 -0.21 -33.05
N THR A 7 -2.29 -0.94 -33.32
CA THR A 7 -2.51 -2.28 -32.77
C THR A 7 -1.45 -3.29 -33.24
N ARG A 8 -0.98 -3.20 -34.49
CA ARG A 8 0.10 -4.07 -35.00
C ARG A 8 1.43 -3.88 -34.27
N ASN A 9 1.63 -2.72 -33.65
CA ASN A 9 2.86 -2.40 -32.93
C ASN A 9 2.83 -2.82 -31.46
N THR A 10 1.69 -3.26 -30.91
CA THR A 10 1.62 -3.70 -29.51
C THR A 10 2.39 -5.00 -29.32
N GLN A 11 2.97 -5.15 -28.13
CA GLN A 11 3.73 -6.34 -27.76
C GLN A 11 2.87 -7.61 -27.83
N SER A 12 1.65 -7.56 -27.29
CA SER A 12 0.68 -8.66 -27.33
C SER A 12 0.38 -9.13 -28.76
N TYR A 13 0.26 -8.19 -29.70
CA TYR A 13 0.02 -8.52 -31.10
C TYR A 13 1.22 -9.24 -31.72
N ARG A 14 2.45 -8.75 -31.49
CA ARG A 14 3.68 -9.38 -32.00
C ARG A 14 3.86 -10.81 -31.46
N GLU A 15 3.61 -10.99 -30.16
CA GLU A 15 3.65 -12.31 -29.53
C GLU A 15 2.60 -13.25 -30.12
N ALA A 16 1.38 -12.77 -30.35
CA ALA A 16 0.33 -13.55 -30.98
C ALA A 16 0.68 -13.94 -32.43
N VAL A 17 1.30 -13.04 -33.20
CA VAL A 17 1.83 -13.34 -34.54
C VAL A 17 2.89 -14.43 -34.45
N GLN A 18 3.86 -14.34 -33.54
CA GLN A 18 4.92 -15.33 -33.39
C GLN A 18 4.40 -16.71 -32.95
N ALA A 19 3.47 -16.73 -32.00
CA ALA A 19 2.86 -17.96 -31.51
C ALA A 19 2.08 -18.68 -32.62
N THR A 20 1.28 -17.94 -33.41
CA THR A 20 0.53 -18.52 -34.52
C THR A 20 1.39 -18.87 -35.73
N TYR A 21 2.47 -18.14 -35.97
CA TYR A 21 3.46 -18.46 -37.00
C TYR A 21 4.13 -19.81 -36.74
N SER A 22 4.38 -20.13 -35.46
CA SER A 22 4.98 -21.42 -35.06
C SER A 22 4.07 -22.61 -35.33
N ILE A 23 2.76 -22.40 -35.47
CA ILE A 23 1.79 -23.45 -35.82
C ILE A 23 1.77 -23.65 -37.34
N GLU A 24 1.55 -22.57 -38.10
CA GLU A 24 1.47 -22.66 -39.56
C GLU A 24 1.82 -21.31 -40.24
N PRO A 25 3.02 -21.17 -40.82
CA PRO A 25 3.39 -20.01 -41.62
C PRO A 25 2.52 -19.86 -42.88
N PRO A 26 2.26 -18.63 -43.38
CA PRO A 26 2.45 -17.35 -42.70
C PRO A 26 1.36 -17.11 -41.64
N ALA A 27 1.69 -16.35 -40.60
CA ALA A 27 0.71 -15.85 -39.64
C ALA A 27 -0.04 -14.65 -40.26
N ILE A 28 -1.37 -14.66 -40.17
CA ILE A 28 -2.21 -13.63 -40.77
C ILE A 28 -3.06 -12.99 -39.68
N GLY A 29 -2.88 -11.68 -39.50
CA GLY A 29 -3.66 -10.87 -38.58
C GLY A 29 -4.67 -9.99 -39.32
N PHE A 30 -4.53 -8.67 -39.23
CA PHE A 30 -5.42 -7.75 -39.94
C PHE A 30 -5.10 -7.80 -41.44
N ALA A 31 -5.85 -8.59 -42.20
CA ALA A 31 -5.74 -8.69 -43.64
C ALA A 31 -7.14 -8.81 -44.22
N GLU A 32 -7.42 -8.18 -45.36
CA GLU A 32 -8.64 -8.49 -46.08
C GLU A 32 -8.40 -9.75 -46.95
N PRO A 33 -9.32 -10.72 -46.95
CA PRO A 33 -9.20 -11.87 -47.84
C PRO A 33 -9.13 -11.49 -49.32
N SER A 34 -9.71 -10.34 -49.69
CA SER A 34 -9.61 -9.70 -51.02
C SER A 34 -8.18 -9.36 -51.42
N ASP A 35 -7.36 -8.84 -50.49
CA ASP A 35 -5.99 -8.42 -50.76
C ASP A 35 -5.03 -9.59 -51.02
N LEU A 36 -5.44 -10.81 -50.64
CA LEU A 36 -4.64 -12.04 -50.75
C LEU A 36 -5.16 -13.01 -51.82
N GLN A 37 -6.18 -12.59 -52.60
CA GLN A 37 -6.71 -13.41 -53.69
C GLN A 37 -5.60 -13.70 -54.71
N GLY A 38 -5.19 -14.96 -54.80
CA GLY A 38 -4.13 -15.45 -55.69
C GLY A 38 -2.93 -16.07 -54.98
N THR A 39 -2.69 -15.73 -53.71
CA THR A 39 -1.60 -16.33 -52.92
C THR A 39 -2.09 -17.44 -51.99
N LEU A 40 -3.25 -17.24 -51.36
CA LEU A 40 -3.88 -18.22 -50.48
C LEU A 40 -5.39 -18.26 -50.73
N PRO A 41 -6.04 -19.44 -50.60
CA PRO A 41 -7.50 -19.52 -50.62
C PRO A 41 -8.09 -18.66 -49.49
N GLY A 42 -9.19 -17.93 -49.76
CA GLY A 42 -9.83 -17.07 -48.76
C GLY A 42 -10.19 -17.80 -47.45
N ASN A 43 -10.58 -19.07 -47.54
CA ASN A 43 -10.85 -19.90 -46.36
C ASN A 43 -9.61 -20.12 -45.49
N THR A 44 -8.44 -20.32 -46.10
CA THR A 44 -7.16 -20.47 -45.39
C THR A 44 -6.78 -19.18 -44.66
N VAL A 45 -7.01 -18.01 -45.30
CA VAL A 45 -6.81 -16.69 -44.69
C VAL A 45 -7.68 -16.53 -43.45
N VAL A 46 -8.97 -16.85 -43.55
CA VAL A 46 -9.93 -16.77 -42.43
C VAL A 46 -9.54 -17.73 -41.29
N ILE A 47 -9.12 -18.96 -41.59
CA ILE A 47 -8.67 -19.92 -40.56
C ILE A 47 -7.46 -19.38 -39.81
N LYS A 48 -6.45 -18.87 -40.51
CA LYS A 48 -5.25 -18.29 -39.91
C LYS A 48 -5.57 -17.08 -39.03
N GLN A 49 -6.47 -16.21 -39.48
CA GLN A 49 -6.98 -15.09 -38.68
C GLN A 49 -7.70 -15.54 -37.41
N LYS A 50 -8.54 -16.58 -37.49
CA LYS A 50 -9.21 -17.16 -36.33
C LYS A 50 -8.22 -17.74 -35.32
N ASN A 51 -7.18 -18.41 -35.77
CA ASN A 51 -6.11 -18.90 -34.89
C ASN A 51 -5.44 -17.74 -34.15
N MET A 52 -5.20 -16.62 -34.84
CA MET A 52 -4.64 -15.43 -34.20
C MET A 52 -5.60 -14.78 -33.19
N GLN A 53 -6.90 -14.73 -33.49
CA GLN A 53 -7.92 -14.25 -32.55
C GLN A 53 -7.99 -15.13 -31.30
N LEU A 54 -7.94 -16.46 -31.47
CA LEU A 54 -7.91 -17.41 -30.34
C LEU A 54 -6.67 -17.19 -29.46
N GLN A 55 -5.49 -17.02 -30.07
CA GLN A 55 -4.26 -16.75 -29.33
C GLN A 55 -4.34 -15.46 -28.50
N LEU A 56 -4.87 -14.37 -29.09
CA LEU A 56 -5.07 -13.12 -28.37
C LEU A 56 -6.08 -13.29 -27.23
N LEU A 57 -7.15 -14.06 -27.43
CA LEU A 57 -8.15 -14.33 -26.39
C LEU A 57 -7.54 -15.14 -25.23
N ILE A 58 -6.70 -16.13 -25.53
CA ILE A 58 -5.97 -16.90 -24.51
C ILE A 58 -5.07 -15.97 -23.69
N GLN A 59 -4.30 -15.08 -24.34
CA GLN A 59 -3.48 -14.10 -23.63
C GLN A 59 -4.31 -13.21 -22.70
N VAL A 60 -5.47 -12.72 -23.15
CA VAL A 60 -6.39 -11.96 -22.29
C VAL A 60 -6.87 -12.82 -21.12
N ALA A 61 -7.26 -14.07 -21.34
CA ALA A 61 -7.72 -14.97 -20.28
C ALA A 61 -6.61 -15.25 -19.23
N GLU A 62 -5.36 -15.42 -19.68
CA GLU A 62 -4.20 -15.58 -18.80
C GLU A 62 -3.93 -14.33 -17.97
N THR A 63 -3.97 -13.14 -18.58
CA THR A 63 -3.80 -11.88 -17.83
C THR A 63 -4.90 -11.70 -16.79
N LEU A 64 -6.16 -12.04 -17.10
CA LEU A 64 -7.25 -11.99 -16.14
C LEU A 64 -7.06 -12.99 -14.99
N LYS A 65 -6.59 -14.21 -15.30
CA LYS A 65 -6.27 -15.21 -14.27
C LYS A 65 -5.17 -14.72 -13.34
N ASN A 66 -4.12 -14.08 -13.88
CA ASN A 66 -3.04 -13.51 -13.08
C ASN A 66 -3.54 -12.37 -12.19
N ILE A 67 -4.35 -11.45 -12.73
CA ILE A 67 -4.98 -10.38 -11.94
C ILE A 67 -5.86 -10.95 -10.83
N GLN A 68 -6.64 -12.00 -11.09
CA GLN A 68 -7.44 -12.67 -10.07
C GLN A 68 -6.59 -13.30 -8.97
N ALA A 69 -5.46 -13.92 -9.34
CA ALA A 69 -4.51 -14.46 -8.38
C ALA A 69 -3.89 -13.35 -7.53
N ASP A 70 -3.43 -12.26 -8.14
CA ASP A 70 -2.87 -11.10 -7.45
C ASP A 70 -3.88 -10.49 -6.47
N LEU A 71 -5.13 -10.30 -6.89
CA LEU A 71 -6.20 -9.81 -6.01
C LEU A 71 -6.42 -10.73 -4.81
N LYS A 72 -6.40 -12.05 -5.00
CA LYS A 72 -6.52 -13.01 -3.91
C LYS A 72 -5.37 -12.85 -2.91
N THR A 73 -4.13 -12.73 -3.39
CA THR A 73 -2.96 -12.52 -2.51
C THR A 73 -3.05 -11.20 -1.74
N ILE A 74 -3.48 -10.11 -2.38
CA ILE A 74 -3.66 -8.80 -1.74
C ILE A 74 -4.75 -8.88 -0.66
N VAL A 75 -5.86 -9.56 -0.94
CA VAL A 75 -6.94 -9.77 0.04
C VAL A 75 -6.45 -10.60 1.24
N GLU A 76 -5.68 -11.65 1.01
CA GLU A 76 -5.09 -12.47 2.08
C GLU A 76 -4.08 -11.68 2.92
N GLN A 77 -3.19 -10.90 2.28
CA GLN A 77 -2.22 -10.03 2.96
C GLN A 77 -2.90 -8.94 3.78
N THR A 78 -3.96 -8.30 3.25
CA THR A 78 -4.70 -7.27 4.00
C THR A 78 -5.53 -7.85 5.14
N ARG A 79 -6.05 -9.07 5.02
CA ARG A 79 -6.70 -9.79 6.14
C ARG A 79 -5.69 -10.21 7.21
N GLY A 80 -4.53 -10.75 6.81
CA GLY A 80 -3.44 -11.09 7.73
C GLY A 80 -2.89 -9.86 8.45
N SER A 81 -2.72 -8.74 7.75
CA SER A 81 -2.27 -7.48 8.33
C SER A 81 -3.30 -6.87 9.31
N ARG A 82 -4.61 -6.96 9.01
CA ARG A 82 -5.66 -6.58 9.98
C ARG A 82 -5.69 -7.47 11.22
N SER A 83 -5.32 -8.75 11.11
CA SER A 83 -5.20 -9.63 12.27
C SER A 83 -4.03 -9.24 13.19
N SER A 84 -2.94 -8.68 12.63
CA SER A 84 -1.80 -8.19 13.42
C SER A 84 -2.01 -6.80 14.04
N THR A 85 -2.97 -6.01 13.55
CA THR A 85 -3.33 -4.70 14.15
C THR A 85 -4.55 -4.75 15.07
N ALA A 86 -5.34 -5.84 15.05
CA ALA A 86 -6.50 -6.03 15.92
C ALA A 86 -6.17 -6.67 17.28
N ALA A 87 -5.02 -7.30 17.44
CA ALA A 87 -4.54 -7.75 18.74
C ALA A 87 -3.75 -6.61 19.41
N ILE A 88 -4.46 -5.59 19.88
CA ILE A 88 -3.85 -4.68 20.88
C ILE A 88 -3.42 -5.58 22.04
N PRO A 89 -2.12 -5.66 22.36
CA PRO A 89 -1.67 -6.53 23.44
C PRO A 89 -2.34 -6.11 24.74
N ASP A 90 -2.87 -7.06 25.52
CA ASP A 90 -3.51 -6.76 26.81
C ASP A 90 -2.58 -5.94 27.73
N SER A 91 -1.26 -6.14 27.59
CA SER A 91 -0.23 -5.35 28.27
C SER A 91 -0.26 -3.84 27.97
N LEU A 92 -0.70 -3.43 26.78
CA LEU A 92 -0.89 -2.02 26.40
C LEU A 92 -2.19 -1.47 26.98
N VAL A 93 -3.26 -2.28 27.01
CA VAL A 93 -4.54 -1.92 27.66
C VAL A 93 -4.34 -1.73 29.16
N GLU A 94 -3.63 -2.63 29.85
CA GLU A 94 -3.32 -2.49 31.27
C GLU A 94 -2.47 -1.25 31.56
N LYS A 95 -1.48 -0.95 30.72
CA LYS A 95 -0.64 0.25 30.87
C LYS A 95 -1.45 1.54 30.67
N LEU A 96 -2.38 1.55 29.72
CA LEU A 96 -3.28 2.68 29.48
C LEU A 96 -4.32 2.84 30.59
N GLN A 97 -4.85 1.74 31.14
CA GLN A 97 -5.75 1.79 32.30
C GLN A 97 -5.06 2.32 33.56
N LYS A 98 -3.76 2.04 33.73
CA LYS A 98 -2.92 2.60 34.81
C LYS A 98 -2.46 4.04 34.56
N LEU A 99 -2.64 4.57 33.35
CA LEU A 99 -2.35 5.95 33.01
C LEU A 99 -3.55 6.83 33.39
N THR A 100 -3.63 7.20 34.66
CA THR A 100 -4.41 8.37 35.06
C THR A 100 -3.66 9.63 34.64
N LEU A 101 -4.13 10.30 33.58
CA LEU A 101 -3.80 11.70 33.27
C LEU A 101 -4.50 12.63 34.28
N GLY A 102 -4.34 12.34 35.57
CA GLY A 102 -4.71 13.26 36.63
C GLY A 102 -3.66 14.35 36.64
N ALA A 103 -4.08 15.61 36.60
CA ALA A 103 -3.23 16.72 37.01
C ALA A 103 -2.60 16.32 38.35
N GLN A 104 -1.32 15.94 38.34
CA GLN A 104 -0.58 15.74 39.57
C GLN A 104 -0.57 17.10 40.24
N GLU A 105 -1.50 17.32 41.18
CA GLU A 105 -1.33 18.36 42.18
C GLU A 105 0.05 18.10 42.77
N LYS A 106 0.99 18.99 42.44
CA LYS A 106 2.34 18.97 43.01
C LYS A 106 2.16 18.80 44.51
N GLN A 107 2.58 17.65 45.04
CA GLN A 107 2.58 17.42 46.48
C GLN A 107 3.33 18.61 47.08
N ARG A 108 2.61 19.46 47.82
CA ARG A 108 3.21 20.64 48.44
C ARG A 108 4.24 20.10 49.42
N GLU A 109 5.52 20.28 49.10
CA GLU A 109 6.60 19.91 50.00
C GLU A 109 6.33 20.57 51.36
N GLY A 110 6.27 19.74 52.41
CA GLY A 110 6.05 20.23 53.76
C GLY A 110 7.17 21.23 54.09
N LYS A 111 6.80 22.43 54.57
CA LYS A 111 7.76 23.47 54.91
C LYS A 111 8.88 22.87 55.78
N GLY A 112 10.10 22.84 55.25
CA GLY A 112 11.27 22.34 55.98
C GLY A 112 11.50 23.12 57.26
N LYS A 113 12.13 22.48 58.26
CA LYS A 113 12.55 23.16 59.48
C LYS A 113 13.72 24.09 59.14
N LEU A 114 13.52 25.40 59.29
CA LEU A 114 14.58 26.39 59.08
C LEU A 114 15.58 26.29 60.24
N GLY A 115 16.77 25.74 59.99
CA GLY A 115 17.86 25.70 60.96
C GLY A 115 18.53 27.07 61.05
N VAL A 116 18.20 27.83 62.09
CA VAL A 116 18.79 29.16 62.34
C VAL A 116 19.63 29.14 63.60
N PHE A 117 20.82 29.77 63.55
CA PHE A 117 21.79 29.83 64.66
C PHE A 117 21.25 30.63 65.86
N LYS A 118 20.39 31.62 65.60
CA LYS A 118 19.68 32.40 66.62
C LYS A 118 18.23 32.59 66.19
N ASP A 119 17.34 32.69 67.18
CA ASP A 119 15.92 32.94 66.97
C ASP A 119 15.71 34.26 66.19
N PRO A 120 15.09 34.24 65.00
CA PRO A 120 14.88 35.42 64.17
C PRO A 120 14.11 36.54 64.87
N PHE A 121 13.20 36.19 65.79
CA PHE A 121 12.42 37.20 66.52
C PHE A 121 13.28 38.02 67.48
N LYS A 122 14.31 37.41 68.07
CA LYS A 122 15.23 38.11 68.99
C LYS A 122 16.12 39.10 68.24
N ILE A 123 16.62 38.72 67.07
CA ILE A 123 17.41 39.62 66.21
C ILE A 123 16.59 40.86 65.84
N LEU A 124 15.31 40.67 65.49
CA LEU A 124 14.43 41.77 65.11
C LEU A 124 14.18 42.73 66.29
N GLN A 125 14.03 42.21 67.51
CA GLN A 125 13.90 43.03 68.71
C GLN A 125 15.18 43.83 69.00
N GLU A 126 16.34 43.17 68.97
CA GLU A 126 17.64 43.82 69.19
C GLU A 126 17.88 44.97 68.18
N GLU A 127 17.59 44.77 66.90
CA GLU A 127 17.73 45.81 65.87
C GLU A 127 16.75 46.97 66.09
N LYS A 128 15.51 46.68 66.51
CA LYS A 128 14.53 47.73 66.84
C LYS A 128 14.93 48.57 68.06
N GLU A 129 15.61 47.97 69.03
CA GLU A 129 16.10 48.69 70.20
C GLU A 129 17.33 49.54 69.85
N LYS A 130 18.23 49.05 68.99
CA LYS A 130 19.34 49.85 68.46
C LYS A 130 18.88 51.08 67.67
N LEU A 131 17.75 50.98 66.97
CA LEU A 131 17.15 52.10 66.21
C LEU A 131 16.46 53.15 67.10
N LYS A 132 16.26 52.87 68.38
CA LYS A 132 15.60 53.79 69.34
C LYS A 132 16.59 54.60 70.18
N ASN A 133 17.88 54.32 70.09
CA ASN A 133 18.98 55.12 70.63
C ASN A 133 19.69 55.87 69.51
#